data_AF-A0A0F4JFY4-F1
#
_entry.id   AF-A0A0F4JFY4-F1
#
_cell.length_a   1.000
_cell.length_b   1.000
_cell.length_c   1.000
_cell.angle_alpha   90.00
_cell.angle_beta   90.00
_cell.angle_gamma   90.00
#
_symmetry.space_group_name_H-M   'P 1'
#
loop_
_entity.id
_entity.type
_entity.pdbx_description
1 polymer ?
#
loop_
_entity_poly.entity_id
_entity_poly.type
_entity_poly.pdbx_seq_one_letter_code
_entity_poly.pdbx_strand_id
1 'polypeptide(L)'
;MSQKFLKEHADVVEAVLRGTVKTNEWIHSNQDKAKASANARLLADTGKGLDPKVIDPAWPSISVTDDPLAATLKTQSEWAVKAKLLEKPDLAGIYDLTLLNKVLKAAGKPAVSDAGLGAK
;
A
#
# COMPACT_ATOMS: atom_id res chain seq x y z
N MET A 1 -2.38 5.27 11.12
CA MET A 1 -1.75 4.90 12.41
C MET A 1 -1.22 6.17 13.06
N SER A 2 -1.34 6.35 14.38
CA SER A 2 -0.85 7.56 15.03
C SER A 2 0.66 7.53 15.22
N GLN A 3 1.30 8.70 15.21
CA GLN A 3 2.73 8.85 15.51
C GLN A 3 3.09 8.32 16.90
N LYS A 4 2.18 8.49 17.87
CA LYS A 4 2.32 7.94 19.23
C LYS A 4 2.41 6.40 19.18
N PHE A 5 1.50 5.75 18.49
CA PHE A 5 1.49 4.29 18.38
C PHE A 5 2.75 3.75 17.69
N LEU A 6 3.20 4.40 16.61
CA LEU A 6 4.43 4.04 15.92
C LEU A 6 5.65 4.10 16.86
N LYS A 7 5.74 5.13 17.70
CA LYS A 7 6.82 5.29 18.68
C LYS A 7 6.76 4.25 19.80
N GLU A 8 5.56 3.97 20.31
CA GLU A 8 5.35 3.05 21.43
C GLU A 8 5.40 1.57 21.03
N HIS A 9 5.10 1.25 19.77
CA HIS A 9 4.90 -0.12 19.28
C HIS A 9 5.58 -0.36 17.93
N ALA A 10 6.80 0.17 17.74
CA ALA A 10 7.55 0.03 16.49
C ALA A 10 7.75 -1.44 16.07
N ASP A 11 7.88 -2.35 17.03
CA ASP A 11 7.98 -3.80 16.82
C ASP A 11 6.72 -4.39 16.17
N VAL A 12 5.53 -3.98 16.64
CA VAL A 12 4.24 -4.38 16.09
C VAL A 12 4.07 -3.84 14.68
N VAL A 13 4.43 -2.57 14.45
CA VAL A 13 4.37 -1.96 13.11
C VAL A 13 5.29 -2.71 12.15
N GLU A 14 6.52 -2.99 12.55
CA GLU A 14 7.47 -3.73 11.74
C GLU A 14 6.97 -5.17 11.46
N ALA A 15 6.28 -5.80 12.41
CA ALA A 15 5.66 -7.11 12.21
C ALA A 15 4.52 -7.06 11.17
N VAL A 16 3.67 -6.02 11.22
CA VAL A 16 2.64 -5.79 10.20
C VAL A 16 3.27 -5.58 8.83
N LEU A 17 4.29 -4.73 8.72
CA LEU A 17 5.00 -4.48 7.45
C LEU A 17 5.69 -5.74 6.89
N ARG A 18 6.28 -6.57 7.75
CA ARG A 18 6.77 -7.90 7.32
C ARG A 18 5.65 -8.76 6.75
N GLY A 19 4.49 -8.76 7.40
CA GLY A 19 3.30 -9.48 6.94
C GLY A 19 2.84 -8.99 5.56
N THR A 20 2.78 -7.68 5.35
CA THR A 20 2.36 -7.10 4.06
C THR A 20 3.34 -7.42 2.95
N VAL A 21 4.65 -7.27 3.17
CA VAL A 21 5.69 -7.59 2.16
C VAL A 21 5.62 -9.06 1.77
N LYS A 22 5.55 -9.98 2.74
CA LYS A 22 5.41 -11.41 2.46
C LYS A 22 4.11 -11.75 1.73
N THR A 23 3.03 -11.05 2.05
CA THR A 23 1.73 -11.24 1.39
C THR A 23 1.80 -10.78 -0.06
N ASN A 24 2.43 -9.63 -0.33
CA ASN A 24 2.65 -9.14 -1.69
C ASN A 24 3.49 -10.15 -2.50
N GLU A 25 4.58 -10.67 -1.95
CA GLU A 25 5.37 -11.73 -2.59
C GLU A 25 4.54 -12.99 -2.91
N TRP A 26 3.70 -13.40 -1.95
CA TRP A 26 2.82 -14.54 -2.14
C TRP A 26 1.79 -14.29 -3.25
N ILE A 27 1.18 -13.09 -3.30
CA ILE A 27 0.23 -12.71 -4.36
C ILE A 27 0.92 -12.80 -5.73
N HIS A 28 2.12 -12.22 -5.89
CA HIS A 28 2.88 -12.30 -7.14
C HIS A 28 3.13 -13.74 -7.57
N SER A 29 3.43 -14.62 -6.62
CA SER A 29 3.73 -16.03 -6.89
C SER A 29 2.48 -16.92 -7.05
N ASN A 30 1.29 -16.42 -6.70
CA ASN A 30 0.06 -17.22 -6.61
C ASN A 30 -1.16 -16.46 -7.16
N GLN A 31 -1.05 -15.87 -8.35
CA GLN A 31 -2.08 -14.99 -8.94
C GLN A 31 -3.49 -15.60 -8.93
N ASP A 32 -3.66 -16.85 -9.39
CA ASP A 32 -4.98 -17.49 -9.41
C ASP A 32 -5.57 -17.71 -8.02
N LYS A 33 -4.73 -18.11 -7.05
CA LYS A 33 -5.17 -18.28 -5.65
C LYS A 33 -5.49 -16.95 -5.00
N ALA A 34 -4.71 -15.90 -5.29
CA ALA A 34 -4.95 -14.56 -4.80
C ALA A 34 -6.26 -14.00 -5.35
N LYS A 35 -6.51 -14.15 -6.66
CA LYS A 35 -7.77 -13.80 -7.32
C LYS A 35 -8.97 -14.51 -6.70
N ALA A 36 -8.86 -15.84 -6.55
CA ALA A 36 -9.92 -16.65 -5.94
C ALA A 36 -10.18 -16.25 -4.48
N SER A 37 -9.13 -16.02 -3.69
CA SER A 37 -9.23 -15.57 -2.31
C SER A 37 -9.90 -14.20 -2.20
N ALA A 38 -9.51 -13.24 -3.04
CA ALA A 38 -10.12 -11.91 -3.08
C ALA A 38 -11.61 -11.98 -3.45
N ASN A 39 -11.98 -12.78 -4.46
CA ASN A 39 -13.37 -12.90 -4.87
C ASN A 39 -14.24 -13.62 -3.82
N ALA A 40 -13.69 -14.63 -3.15
CA ALA A 40 -14.36 -15.30 -2.04
C ALA A 40 -14.57 -14.35 -0.86
N ARG A 41 -13.59 -13.50 -0.54
CA ARG A 41 -13.73 -12.49 0.51
C ARG A 41 -14.78 -11.44 0.15
N LEU A 42 -14.80 -10.99 -1.11
CA LEU A 42 -15.81 -10.06 -1.61
C LEU A 42 -17.23 -10.64 -1.48
N LEU A 43 -17.42 -11.92 -1.84
CA LEU A 43 -18.69 -12.63 -1.63
C LEU A 43 -19.11 -12.64 -0.17
N ALA A 44 -18.18 -12.92 0.75
CA ALA A 44 -18.48 -12.94 2.18
C ALA A 44 -18.85 -11.55 2.72
N ASP A 45 -18.13 -10.50 2.33
CA ASP A 45 -18.33 -9.15 2.85
C ASP A 45 -19.55 -8.43 2.25
N THR A 46 -19.91 -8.75 1.00
CA THR A 46 -20.94 -8.00 0.24
C THR A 46 -22.14 -8.85 -0.16
N GLY A 47 -22.09 -10.17 0.06
CA GLY A 47 -23.11 -11.11 -0.40
C GLY A 47 -23.02 -11.50 -1.88
N LYS A 48 -22.08 -10.93 -2.65
CA LYS A 48 -21.89 -11.26 -4.07
C LYS A 48 -20.43 -11.18 -4.52
N GLY A 49 -19.95 -12.24 -5.18
CA GLY A 49 -18.66 -12.22 -5.89
C GLY A 49 -18.78 -11.61 -7.29
N LEU A 50 -17.64 -11.27 -7.89
CA LEU A 50 -17.57 -10.91 -9.30
C LEU A 50 -17.71 -12.16 -10.18
N ASP A 51 -18.44 -12.00 -11.28
CA ASP A 51 -18.53 -13.03 -12.34
C ASP A 51 -17.13 -13.24 -12.95
N PRO A 52 -16.74 -14.49 -13.29
CA PRO A 52 -15.49 -14.78 -13.98
C PRO A 52 -15.22 -13.87 -15.18
N LYS A 53 -16.26 -13.57 -15.99
CA LYS A 53 -16.15 -12.70 -17.17
C LYS A 53 -15.73 -11.26 -16.85
N VAL A 54 -15.86 -10.84 -15.59
CA VAL A 54 -15.44 -9.51 -15.10
C VAL A 54 -14.08 -9.60 -14.43
N ILE A 55 -13.90 -10.51 -13.48
CA ILE A 55 -12.68 -10.54 -12.67
C ILE A 55 -11.48 -11.10 -13.43
N ASP A 56 -11.67 -12.05 -14.35
CA ASP A 56 -10.58 -12.64 -15.11
C ASP A 56 -9.84 -11.63 -16.00
N PRO A 57 -10.51 -10.76 -16.78
CA PRO A 57 -9.82 -9.71 -17.53
C PRO A 57 -9.35 -8.53 -16.66
N ALA A 58 -9.99 -8.27 -15.51
CA ALA A 58 -9.63 -7.16 -14.64
C ALA A 58 -8.39 -7.46 -13.78
N TRP A 59 -8.25 -8.69 -13.28
CA TRP A 59 -7.19 -9.06 -12.34
C TRP A 59 -5.77 -8.74 -12.84
N PRO A 60 -5.38 -9.01 -14.10
CA PRO A 60 -4.04 -8.69 -14.60
C PRO A 60 -3.71 -7.19 -14.63
N SER A 61 -4.71 -6.30 -14.52
CA SER A 61 -4.49 -4.85 -14.44
C SER A 61 -4.16 -4.35 -13.03
N ILE A 62 -4.24 -5.23 -12.03
CA ILE A 62 -3.93 -4.90 -10.63
C ILE A 62 -2.45 -5.20 -10.37
N SER A 63 -1.72 -4.20 -9.90
CA SER A 63 -0.35 -4.37 -9.40
C SER A 63 -0.33 -4.10 -7.90
N VAL A 64 0.05 -5.13 -7.13
CA VAL A 64 0.35 -4.98 -5.70
C VAL A 64 1.82 -4.62 -5.54
N THR A 65 2.14 -3.70 -4.64
CA THR A 65 3.50 -3.17 -4.50
C THR A 65 3.82 -2.90 -3.03
N ASP A 66 5.11 -3.00 -2.71
CA ASP A 66 5.66 -2.55 -1.42
C ASP A 66 5.99 -1.04 -1.43
N ASP A 67 6.00 -0.41 -2.62
CA ASP A 67 6.24 1.02 -2.78
C ASP A 67 4.97 1.83 -2.47
N PRO A 68 5.01 2.78 -1.53
CA PRO A 68 3.86 3.65 -1.22
C PRO A 68 3.56 4.69 -2.31
N LEU A 69 4.37 4.76 -3.38
CA LEU A 69 4.24 5.66 -4.52
C LEU A 69 4.16 7.14 -4.10
N ALA A 70 5.08 7.56 -3.22
CA ALA A 70 5.02 8.87 -2.57
C ALA A 70 4.91 10.07 -3.52
N ALA A 71 5.54 9.99 -4.70
CA ALA A 71 5.43 11.05 -5.71
C ALA A 71 3.99 11.28 -6.19
N THR A 72 3.15 10.24 -6.20
CA THR A 72 1.76 10.33 -6.66
C THR A 72 0.89 11.17 -5.71
N LEU A 73 1.17 11.14 -4.40
CA LEU A 73 0.45 11.95 -3.42
C LEU A 73 0.61 13.45 -3.69
N LYS A 74 1.82 13.89 -4.06
CA LYS A 74 2.09 15.28 -4.41
C LYS A 74 1.21 15.72 -5.59
N THR A 75 1.20 14.94 -6.67
CA THR A 75 0.39 15.23 -7.86
C THR A 75 -1.12 15.21 -7.54
N GLN A 76 -1.57 14.22 -6.76
CA GLN A 76 -2.97 14.14 -6.33
C GLN A 76 -3.40 15.35 -5.51
N SER A 77 -2.54 15.82 -4.60
CA SER A 77 -2.77 17.03 -3.82
C SER A 77 -2.87 18.28 -4.70
N GLU A 78 -1.95 18.45 -5.66
CA GLU A 78 -1.98 19.55 -6.63
C GLU A 78 -3.28 19.56 -7.45
N TRP A 79 -3.76 18.39 -7.88
CA TRP A 79 -5.04 18.27 -8.59
C TRP A 79 -6.25 18.60 -7.70
N ALA A 80 -6.26 18.16 -6.45
CA ALA A 80 -7.33 18.49 -5.51
C ALA A 80 -7.43 20.00 -5.25
N VAL A 81 -6.29 20.69 -5.13
CA VAL A 81 -6.23 22.16 -5.01
C VAL A 81 -6.75 22.82 -6.29
N LYS A 82 -6.31 22.37 -7.47
CA LYS A 82 -6.79 22.89 -8.76
C LYS A 82 -8.30 22.69 -8.93
N ALA A 83 -8.84 21.58 -8.45
CA ALA A 83 -10.26 21.26 -8.46
C ALA A 83 -11.06 21.99 -7.35
N LYS A 84 -10.40 22.77 -6.49
CA LYS A 84 -10.99 23.48 -5.33
C LYS A 84 -11.64 22.53 -4.31
N LEU A 85 -11.18 21.29 -4.23
CA LEU A 85 -11.63 20.30 -3.26
C LEU A 85 -10.84 20.36 -1.94
N LEU A 86 -9.64 20.97 -1.97
CA LEU A 86 -8.74 21.07 -0.84
C LEU A 86 -7.99 22.41 -0.88
N GLU A 87 -7.75 23.00 0.30
CA GLU A 87 -6.72 24.03 0.44
C GLU A 87 -5.32 23.42 0.27
N LYS A 88 -4.28 24.23 0.00
CA LYS A 88 -2.93 23.67 -0.17
C LYS A 88 -2.43 23.04 1.13
N PRO A 89 -2.25 21.71 1.21
CA PRO A 89 -1.80 21.06 2.43
C PRO A 89 -0.27 21.15 2.56
N ASP A 90 0.21 21.07 3.80
CA ASP A 90 1.60 20.73 4.07
C ASP A 90 1.75 19.21 4.05
N LEU A 91 2.58 18.71 3.13
CA LEU A 91 2.84 17.28 2.95
C LEU A 91 4.18 16.86 3.57
N ALA A 92 4.95 17.80 4.14
CA ALA A 92 6.23 17.48 4.75
C ALA A 92 6.03 16.53 5.94
N GLY A 93 6.82 15.45 5.99
CA GLY A 93 6.75 14.49 7.09
C GLY A 93 5.59 13.50 7.05
N ILE A 94 4.84 13.45 5.95
CA ILE A 94 3.69 12.54 5.84
C ILE A 94 4.11 11.07 5.71
N TYR A 95 5.34 10.80 5.24
CA TYR A 95 5.92 9.47 5.16
C TYR A 95 7.00 9.25 6.24
N ASP A 96 6.89 8.14 6.97
CA ASP A 96 8.00 7.54 7.70
C ASP A 96 8.25 6.15 7.11
N LEU A 97 9.26 6.06 6.23
CA LEU A 97 9.61 4.82 5.54
C LEU A 97 10.72 4.03 6.26
N THR A 98 11.11 4.45 7.47
CA THR A 98 12.24 3.86 8.20
C THR A 98 12.04 2.36 8.44
N LEU A 99 10.88 1.99 8.99
CA LEU A 99 10.56 0.58 9.26
C LEU A 99 10.32 -0.23 7.99
N LEU A 100 9.67 0.36 6.98
CA LEU A 100 9.45 -0.33 5.71
C LEU A 100 10.79 -0.65 5.02
N ASN A 101 11.69 0.33 4.92
CA ASN A 101 13.01 0.12 4.31
C ASN A 101 13.88 -0.85 5.12
N LYS A 102 13.74 -0.90 6.45
CA LYS A 102 14.35 -1.95 7.28
C LYS A 102 13.84 -3.34 6.90
N VAL A 103 12.52 -3.50 6.75
CA VAL A 103 11.89 -4.77 6.35
C VAL A 103 12.30 -5.18 4.94
N LEU A 104 12.26 -4.25 3.97
CA LEU A 104 12.65 -4.51 2.58
C LEU A 104 14.12 -4.96 2.49
N LYS A 105 15.02 -4.26 3.18
CA LYS A 105 16.43 -4.66 3.24
C LYS A 105 16.62 -6.05 3.82
N ALA A 106 15.90 -6.40 4.90
CA ALA A 106 15.94 -7.74 5.48
C ALA A 106 15.39 -8.83 4.54
N ALA A 107 14.47 -8.47 3.64
CA ALA A 107 13.95 -9.33 2.57
C ALA A 107 14.80 -9.32 1.29
N GLY A 108 15.95 -8.63 1.27
CA GLY A 108 16.79 -8.51 0.07
C GLY A 108 16.21 -7.63 -1.04
N LYS A 109 15.22 -6.80 -0.74
CA LYS A 109 14.56 -5.86 -1.67
C LYS A 109 15.20 -4.47 -1.61
N PRO A 110 15.11 -3.68 -2.70
CA PRO A 110 15.54 -2.29 -2.70
C PRO A 110 14.72 -1.45 -1.72
N ALA A 111 15.34 -0.40 -1.19
CA ALA A 111 14.63 0.62 -0.43
C ALA A 111 13.74 1.47 -1.35
N VAL A 112 12.63 1.96 -0.81
CA VAL A 112 11.68 2.84 -1.49
C VAL A 112 11.89 4.29 -1.07
N SER A 113 11.53 5.21 -1.96
CA SER A 113 11.70 6.65 -1.78
C SER A 113 10.42 7.30 -1.26
N ASP A 114 10.57 8.28 -0.36
CA ASP A 114 9.49 9.16 0.09
C ASP A 114 9.25 10.35 -0.86
N ALA A 115 9.98 10.42 -1.98
CA ALA A 115 9.90 11.51 -2.94
C ALA A 115 10.11 12.92 -2.35
N GLY A 116 10.86 13.02 -1.24
CA GLY A 116 11.10 14.28 -0.52
C GLY A 116 9.95 14.69 0.41
N LEU A 117 8.96 13.82 0.62
CA LEU A 117 7.83 14.03 1.52
C LEU A 117 8.04 13.38 2.90
N GLY A 118 9.20 12.77 3.12
CA GLY A 118 9.55 12.10 4.35
C GLY A 118 9.72 13.02 5.55
N ALA A 119 9.62 12.45 6.74
CA ALA A 119 10.01 13.14 7.98
C ALA A 119 11.52 13.40 7.97
N LYS A 120 11.91 14.63 8.33
CA LYS A 120 13.32 15.01 8.54
C LYS A 120 13.78 14.66 9.94
#